data_AF-A0A2R6R2C4-F1
#
_entry.id   AF-A0A2R6R2C4-F1
#
_cell.length_a   1.000
_cell.length_b   1.000
_cell.length_c   1.000
_cell.angle_alpha   90.00
_cell.angle_beta   90.00
_cell.angle_gamma   90.00
#
_symmetry.space_group_name_H-M   'P 1'
#
loop_
_entity.id
_entity.type
_entity.pdbx_description
1 polymer ?
#
loop_
_entity_poly.entity_id
_entity_poly.type
_entity_poly.pdbx_seq_one_letter_code
_entity_poly.pdbx_strand_id
1 'polypeptide(L)'
;MEREIGDGQEEHQIPLLTPYKMGNFLLSHRIVLAPLTRQRSFNNVPQPHAILYYSQRTTKVGLLIAEATGVSDTAQGYPHTPGIWTKEQVEAWKPIVDAVHAKGGIFFCQIWHVGRVSNQGFDGVEIHGAHGYLVDQFLKFSAKRAGSNLFYKQAIDSSNSS
;
A
#
# COMPACT_ATOMS: atom_id res chain seq x y z
N MET A 1 21.05 55.73 -7.27
CA MET A 1 19.99 55.26 -6.36
C MET A 1 19.76 53.80 -6.70
N GLU A 2 20.53 52.94 -6.06
CA GLU A 2 20.40 51.48 -6.19
C GLU A 2 19.05 51.08 -5.61
N ARG A 3 18.26 50.30 -6.36
CA ARG A 3 17.05 49.69 -5.83
C ARG A 3 17.47 48.39 -5.16
N GLU A 4 17.39 48.36 -3.83
CA GLU A 4 17.48 47.12 -3.07
C GLU A 4 16.34 46.18 -3.50
N ILE A 5 16.70 45.01 -4.02
CA ILE A 5 15.77 43.90 -4.24
C ILE A 5 15.62 43.21 -2.87
N GLY A 6 14.60 43.65 -2.13
CA GLY A 6 14.24 43.10 -0.83
C GLY A 6 13.58 41.72 -0.93
N ASP A 7 13.99 40.87 0.00
CA ASP A 7 13.38 39.64 0.51
C ASP A 7 13.14 38.48 -0.46
N GLY A 8 14.08 37.52 -0.41
CA GLY A 8 13.82 36.14 -0.76
C GLY A 8 12.72 35.57 0.13
N GLN A 9 11.53 35.42 -0.43
CA GLN A 9 10.46 34.66 0.20
C GLN A 9 10.93 33.20 0.32
N GLU A 10 11.07 32.68 1.55
CA GLU A 10 11.18 31.24 1.75
C GLU A 10 9.99 30.58 1.06
N GLU A 11 10.25 29.78 0.01
CA GLU A 11 9.21 28.97 -0.64
C GLU A 11 8.58 28.07 0.42
N HIS A 12 7.36 28.41 0.82
CA HIS A 12 6.62 27.62 1.80
C HIS A 12 6.29 26.25 1.20
N GLN A 13 7.09 25.23 1.54
CA GLN A 13 6.87 23.88 1.05
C GLN A 13 5.53 23.33 1.57
N ILE A 14 4.65 22.95 0.64
CA ILE A 14 3.38 22.30 0.95
C ILE A 14 3.66 20.93 1.59
N PRO A 15 3.21 20.66 2.84
CA PRO A 15 3.56 19.43 3.55
C PRO A 15 3.24 18.14 2.77
N LEU A 16 2.15 18.13 2.00
CA LEU A 16 1.75 16.99 1.16
C LEU A 16 2.74 16.66 0.04
N LEU A 17 3.51 17.64 -0.44
CA LEU A 17 4.47 17.49 -1.52
C LEU A 17 5.89 17.17 -1.02
N THR A 18 6.07 17.05 0.30
CA THR A 18 7.36 16.69 0.88
C THR A 18 7.64 15.18 0.76
N PRO A 19 8.90 14.77 0.55
CA PRO A 19 9.27 13.35 0.55
C PRO A 19 9.00 12.65 1.89
N TYR A 20 8.85 11.32 1.85
CA TYR A 20 8.62 10.50 3.04
C TYR A 20 9.24 9.12 2.93
N LYS A 21 10.03 8.71 3.93
CA LYS A 21 10.60 7.36 4.02
C LYS A 21 9.60 6.42 4.69
N MET A 22 9.02 5.50 3.93
CA MET A 22 8.11 4.46 4.39
C MET A 22 8.82 3.10 4.34
N GLY A 23 9.42 2.68 5.46
CA GLY A 23 10.23 1.46 5.51
C GLY A 23 11.40 1.54 4.52
N ASN A 24 11.37 0.67 3.50
CA ASN A 24 12.38 0.61 2.44
C ASN A 24 12.06 1.51 1.23
N PHE A 25 10.90 2.17 1.22
CA PHE A 25 10.47 3.03 0.11
C PHE A 25 10.70 4.50 0.43
N LEU A 26 11.19 5.27 -0.54
CA LEU A 26 11.36 6.72 -0.43
C LEU A 26 10.32 7.41 -1.30
N LEU A 27 9.16 7.75 -0.74
CA LEU A 27 8.09 8.41 -1.47
C LEU A 27 8.49 9.84 -1.83
N SER A 28 8.18 10.26 -3.05
CA SER A 28 8.43 11.64 -3.51
C SER A 28 7.45 12.65 -2.90
N HIS A 29 6.28 12.19 -2.48
CA HIS A 29 5.23 12.99 -1.84
C HIS A 29 4.37 12.13 -0.91
N ARG A 30 3.50 12.76 -0.13
CA ARG A 30 2.62 12.10 0.87
C ARG A 30 1.20 11.83 0.35
N ILE A 31 0.92 12.13 -0.92
CA ILE A 31 -0.35 11.84 -1.57
C ILE A 31 -0.39 10.35 -1.96
N VAL A 32 -1.46 9.66 -1.59
CA VAL A 32 -1.64 8.21 -1.83
C VAL A 32 -2.96 7.98 -2.55
N LEU A 33 -2.97 7.09 -3.55
CA LEU A 33 -4.23 6.54 -4.06
C LEU A 33 -4.76 5.50 -3.06
N ALA A 34 -5.85 5.83 -2.38
CA ALA A 34 -6.55 4.92 -1.49
C ALA A 34 -7.12 3.70 -2.27
N PRO A 35 -7.35 2.56 -1.60
CA PRO A 35 -8.03 1.42 -2.20
C PRO A 35 -9.48 1.78 -2.54
N LEU A 36 -9.88 1.64 -3.80
CA LEU A 36 -11.19 2.04 -4.30
C LEU A 36 -11.81 0.92 -5.14
N THR A 37 -12.72 0.13 -4.58
CA THR A 37 -13.47 -0.90 -5.32
C THR A 37 -14.24 -0.28 -6.49
N ARG A 38 -13.99 -0.76 -7.72
CA ARG A 38 -14.60 -0.19 -8.94
C ARG A 38 -15.59 -1.10 -9.64
N GLN A 39 -15.67 -2.37 -9.23
CA GLN A 39 -16.58 -3.39 -9.81
C GLN A 39 -16.48 -3.49 -11.34
N ARG A 40 -15.25 -3.57 -11.88
CA ARG A 40 -14.99 -3.63 -13.32
C ARG A 40 -14.12 -4.82 -13.74
N SER A 41 -14.03 -5.84 -12.90
CA SER A 41 -13.27 -7.07 -13.08
C SER A 41 -14.21 -8.25 -13.31
N PHE A 42 -14.65 -8.43 -14.56
CA PHE A 42 -15.57 -9.51 -14.93
C PHE A 42 -14.96 -10.88 -14.59
N ASN A 43 -15.79 -11.80 -14.06
CA ASN A 43 -15.35 -13.11 -13.55
C ASN A 43 -14.19 -13.05 -12.55
N ASN A 44 -14.10 -11.95 -11.79
CA ASN A 44 -13.02 -11.67 -10.85
C ASN A 44 -11.63 -11.54 -11.50
N VAL A 45 -11.56 -11.44 -12.83
CA VAL A 45 -10.31 -11.23 -13.57
C VAL A 45 -10.12 -9.73 -13.82
N PRO A 46 -8.98 -9.14 -13.41
CA PRO A 46 -8.62 -7.77 -13.79
C PRO A 46 -8.69 -7.58 -15.31
N GLN A 47 -9.16 -6.42 -15.75
CA GLN A 47 -9.43 -6.16 -17.16
C GLN A 47 -8.43 -5.15 -17.76
N PRO A 48 -8.23 -5.13 -19.08
CA PRO A 48 -7.26 -4.24 -19.73
C PRO A 48 -7.45 -2.76 -19.43
N HIS A 49 -8.68 -2.29 -19.19
CA HIS A 49 -8.94 -0.88 -18.85
C HIS A 49 -8.30 -0.46 -17.51
N ALA A 50 -8.06 -1.42 -16.60
CA ALA A 50 -7.41 -1.15 -15.31
C ALA A 50 -5.95 -0.71 -15.49
N ILE A 51 -5.28 -1.15 -16.56
CA ILE A 51 -3.93 -0.72 -16.94
C ILE A 51 -3.92 0.80 -17.10
N LEU A 52 -4.83 1.33 -17.92
CA LEU A 52 -4.98 2.77 -18.14
C LEU A 52 -5.37 3.48 -16.84
N TYR A 53 -6.33 2.92 -16.08
CA TYR A 53 -6.83 3.50 -14.84
C TYR A 53 -5.73 3.76 -13.80
N TYR A 54 -4.90 2.75 -13.50
CA TYR A 54 -3.81 2.87 -12.52
C TYR A 54 -2.63 3.66 -13.09
N SER A 55 -2.31 3.49 -14.38
CA SER A 55 -1.25 4.27 -15.04
C SER A 55 -1.53 5.77 -15.00
N GLN A 56 -2.77 6.20 -15.24
CA GLN A 56 -3.15 7.63 -15.17
C GLN A 56 -2.93 8.26 -13.80
N ARG A 57 -3.03 7.46 -12.72
CA ARG A 57 -2.90 7.92 -11.33
C ARG A 57 -1.48 7.76 -10.78
N THR A 58 -0.58 7.20 -11.57
CA THR A 58 0.78 6.95 -11.13
C THR A 58 1.66 8.18 -11.30
N THR A 59 2.31 8.56 -10.22
CA THR A 59 3.39 9.55 -10.17
C THR A 59 4.71 8.85 -9.82
N LYS A 60 5.84 9.48 -10.19
CA LYS A 60 7.17 8.95 -9.91
C LYS A 60 7.40 8.84 -8.40
N VAL A 61 7.66 7.63 -7.94
CA VAL A 61 7.79 7.23 -6.52
C VAL A 61 6.60 7.64 -5.64
N GLY A 62 5.39 7.69 -6.24
CA GLY A 62 4.13 7.82 -5.50
C GLY A 62 3.56 6.45 -5.11
N LEU A 63 2.81 6.41 -4.01
CA LEU A 63 2.17 5.18 -3.51
C LEU A 63 0.74 5.05 -4.03
N LEU A 64 0.43 3.88 -4.58
CA LEU A 64 -0.91 3.47 -4.96
C LEU A 64 -1.29 2.19 -4.21
N ILE A 65 -2.55 2.12 -3.78
CA ILE A 65 -3.13 0.91 -3.21
C ILE A 65 -4.24 0.47 -4.16
N ALA A 66 -4.13 -0.76 -4.68
CA ALA A 66 -5.11 -1.34 -5.56
C ALA A 66 -6.47 -1.51 -4.86
N GLU A 67 -7.52 -1.63 -5.65
CA GLU A 67 -8.83 -1.98 -5.15
C GLU A 67 -8.85 -3.33 -4.40
N ALA A 68 -9.87 -3.50 -3.56
CA ALA A 68 -10.07 -4.71 -2.77
C ALA A 68 -10.03 -5.97 -3.65
N THR A 69 -9.08 -6.85 -3.39
CA THR A 69 -8.76 -8.01 -4.24
C THR A 69 -8.93 -9.31 -3.45
N GLY A 70 -9.89 -10.14 -3.87
CA GLY A 70 -10.24 -11.40 -3.21
C GLY A 70 -9.10 -12.41 -3.17
N VAL A 71 -8.95 -13.15 -2.06
CA VAL A 71 -7.95 -14.23 -1.88
C VAL A 71 -8.43 -15.63 -2.20
N SER A 72 -9.72 -15.80 -2.40
CA SER A 72 -10.37 -17.08 -2.66
C SER A 72 -11.72 -16.85 -3.34
N ASP A 73 -12.35 -17.92 -3.79
CA ASP A 73 -13.75 -17.93 -4.20
C ASP A 73 -14.71 -17.51 -3.06
N THR A 74 -14.43 -17.94 -1.83
CA THR A 74 -15.20 -17.56 -0.62
C THR A 74 -15.02 -16.09 -0.21
N ALA A 75 -14.00 -15.42 -0.75
CA ALA A 75 -13.67 -14.04 -0.43
C ALA A 75 -14.65 -13.03 -1.02
N GLN A 76 -15.57 -13.44 -1.88
CA GLN A 76 -16.36 -12.52 -2.68
C GLN A 76 -17.69 -12.10 -2.08
N GLY A 77 -17.92 -10.79 -2.00
CA GLY A 77 -19.20 -10.20 -1.59
C GLY A 77 -19.78 -9.17 -2.56
N TYR A 78 -19.01 -8.74 -3.56
CA TYR A 78 -19.48 -7.78 -4.55
C TYR A 78 -19.21 -8.30 -5.97
N PRO A 79 -20.14 -8.12 -6.93
CA PRO A 79 -19.89 -8.52 -8.29
C PRO A 79 -18.74 -7.71 -8.90
N HIS A 80 -18.02 -8.35 -9.80
CA HIS A 80 -16.99 -7.75 -10.64
C HIS A 80 -15.81 -7.11 -9.87
N THR A 81 -15.50 -7.56 -8.67
CA THR A 81 -14.26 -7.18 -7.97
C THR A 81 -13.15 -8.17 -8.32
N PRO A 82 -11.88 -7.72 -8.40
CA PRO A 82 -10.79 -8.61 -8.81
C PRO A 82 -10.46 -9.66 -7.75
N GLY A 83 -9.85 -10.75 -8.19
CA GLY A 83 -9.23 -11.79 -7.36
C GLY A 83 -7.72 -11.89 -7.58
N ILE A 84 -7.05 -12.71 -6.78
CA ILE A 84 -5.62 -13.06 -6.94
C ILE A 84 -5.30 -14.51 -6.54
N TRP A 85 -6.28 -15.42 -6.58
CA TRP A 85 -6.11 -16.82 -6.17
C TRP A 85 -5.94 -17.80 -7.34
N THR A 86 -6.30 -17.40 -8.56
CA THR A 86 -6.09 -18.21 -9.76
C THR A 86 -4.88 -17.71 -10.55
N LYS A 87 -4.27 -18.63 -11.33
CA LYS A 87 -3.20 -18.26 -12.25
C LYS A 87 -3.65 -17.21 -13.26
N GLU A 88 -4.86 -17.34 -13.80
CA GLU A 88 -5.44 -16.38 -14.74
C GLU A 88 -5.52 -14.96 -14.15
N GLN A 89 -5.97 -14.84 -12.90
CA GLN A 89 -6.03 -13.56 -12.20
C GLN A 89 -4.64 -12.95 -11.99
N VAL A 90 -3.66 -13.77 -11.59
CA VAL A 90 -2.27 -13.32 -11.43
C VAL A 90 -1.70 -12.84 -12.76
N GLU A 91 -1.89 -13.58 -13.85
CA GLU A 91 -1.45 -13.15 -15.19
C GLU A 91 -2.13 -11.85 -15.62
N ALA A 92 -3.41 -11.67 -15.32
CA ALA A 92 -4.16 -10.44 -15.64
C ALA A 92 -3.72 -9.22 -14.82
N TRP A 93 -3.18 -9.41 -13.60
CA TRP A 93 -2.61 -8.33 -12.79
C TRP A 93 -1.25 -7.83 -13.32
N LYS A 94 -0.44 -8.69 -13.94
CA LYS A 94 0.93 -8.33 -14.36
C LYS A 94 1.00 -7.08 -15.24
N PRO A 95 0.21 -6.94 -16.33
CA PRO A 95 0.27 -5.73 -17.17
C PRO A 95 -0.12 -4.45 -16.43
N ILE A 96 -0.98 -4.55 -15.39
CA ILE A 96 -1.37 -3.42 -14.57
C ILE A 96 -0.21 -2.99 -13.67
N VAL A 97 0.44 -3.96 -13.01
CA VAL A 97 1.64 -3.72 -12.19
C VAL A 97 2.77 -3.13 -13.03
N ASP A 98 3.02 -3.70 -14.21
CA ASP A 98 4.03 -3.23 -15.14
C ASP A 98 3.79 -1.77 -15.56
N ALA A 99 2.53 -1.39 -15.83
CA ALA A 99 2.21 -0.02 -16.21
C ALA A 99 2.41 1.00 -15.07
N VAL A 100 2.24 0.58 -13.81
CA VAL A 100 2.56 1.42 -12.64
C VAL A 100 4.07 1.52 -12.45
N HIS A 101 4.79 0.40 -12.53
CA HIS A 101 6.24 0.37 -12.39
C HIS A 101 6.97 1.11 -13.52
N ALA A 102 6.45 1.07 -14.74
CA ALA A 102 6.99 1.81 -15.88
C ALA A 102 6.99 3.34 -15.65
N LYS A 103 6.11 3.85 -14.78
CA LYS A 103 6.08 5.25 -14.34
C LYS A 103 6.83 5.50 -13.03
N GLY A 104 7.47 4.47 -12.47
CA GLY A 104 8.19 4.52 -11.21
C GLY A 104 7.29 4.57 -9.97
N GLY A 105 6.03 4.18 -10.08
CA GLY A 105 5.11 4.10 -8.94
C GLY A 105 5.40 2.92 -8.03
N ILE A 106 5.01 3.05 -6.76
CA ILE A 106 4.99 1.95 -5.80
C ILE A 106 3.54 1.48 -5.68
N PHE A 107 3.32 0.16 -5.81
CA PHE A 107 1.97 -0.38 -5.92
C PHE A 107 1.73 -1.54 -4.97
N PHE A 108 0.76 -1.39 -4.08
CA PHE A 108 0.37 -2.42 -3.13
C PHE A 108 -0.98 -3.02 -3.52
N CYS A 109 -1.12 -4.34 -3.42
CA CYS A 109 -2.41 -5.02 -3.57
C CYS A 109 -3.13 -5.03 -2.21
N GLN A 110 -4.36 -4.52 -2.17
CA GLN A 110 -5.22 -4.68 -0.99
C GLN A 110 -5.84 -6.07 -1.02
N ILE A 111 -5.23 -6.97 -0.27
CA ILE A 111 -5.75 -8.32 -0.04
C ILE A 111 -7.06 -8.22 0.75
N TRP A 112 -8.10 -8.87 0.24
CA TRP A 112 -9.48 -8.72 0.71
C TRP A 112 -10.24 -10.06 0.71
N HIS A 113 -11.29 -10.11 1.51
CA HIS A 113 -12.29 -11.18 1.59
C HIS A 113 -13.56 -10.56 2.22
N VAL A 114 -14.72 -11.17 2.34
CA VAL A 114 -15.87 -10.44 2.95
C VAL A 114 -16.43 -11.08 4.21
N GLY A 115 -16.07 -12.33 4.44
CA GLY A 115 -16.63 -13.12 5.53
C GLY A 115 -18.13 -13.18 5.38
N ARG A 116 -18.85 -12.73 6.41
CA ARG A 116 -20.32 -12.74 6.48
C ARG A 116 -21.04 -11.94 5.38
N VAL A 117 -20.34 -11.04 4.69
CA VAL A 117 -20.92 -10.25 3.59
C VAL A 117 -20.80 -11.00 2.26
N SER A 118 -20.30 -12.25 2.25
CA SER A 118 -20.33 -13.11 1.07
C SER A 118 -21.76 -13.59 0.81
N ASN A 119 -22.14 -13.60 -0.47
CA ASN A 119 -23.42 -14.14 -0.91
C ASN A 119 -23.43 -15.69 -0.97
N GLN A 120 -22.38 -16.35 -0.47
CA GLN A 120 -22.28 -17.80 -0.39
C GLN A 120 -22.14 -18.18 1.08
N GLY A 121 -23.15 -18.86 1.64
CA GLY A 121 -23.28 -19.12 3.07
C GLY A 121 -22.11 -19.90 3.66
N PHE A 122 -21.11 -19.16 4.16
CA PHE A 122 -19.95 -19.68 4.89
C PHE A 122 -19.62 -18.78 6.10
N ASP A 123 -19.20 -19.43 7.19
CA ASP A 123 -19.05 -18.84 8.53
C ASP A 123 -17.67 -18.15 8.80
N GLY A 124 -17.12 -17.38 7.84
CA GLY A 124 -15.91 -16.49 7.99
C GLY A 124 -14.65 -16.93 7.18
N VAL A 125 -13.62 -16.12 6.84
CA VAL A 125 -13.04 -14.83 7.34
C VAL A 125 -12.22 -14.09 6.26
N GLU A 126 -12.13 -12.75 6.35
CA GLU A 126 -11.20 -11.84 5.64
C GLU A 126 -10.01 -11.30 6.45
N ILE A 127 -8.89 -10.88 5.80
CA ILE A 127 -7.99 -9.87 6.40
C ILE A 127 -7.82 -8.57 5.58
N HIS A 128 -8.65 -7.59 5.94
CA HIS A 128 -8.46 -6.14 5.85
C HIS A 128 -8.28 -5.65 7.30
N GLY A 129 -7.21 -4.91 7.62
CA GLY A 129 -6.87 -4.62 9.03
C GLY A 129 -6.94 -3.15 9.46
N ALA A 130 -7.95 -2.44 8.98
CA ALA A 130 -8.55 -1.31 9.70
C ALA A 130 -9.91 -1.75 10.28
N HIS A 131 -10.47 -1.02 11.26
CA HIS A 131 -11.66 -1.40 12.05
C HIS A 131 -11.50 -2.60 13.03
N GLY A 132 -10.27 -2.92 13.49
CA GLY A 132 -10.04 -3.83 14.63
C GLY A 132 -9.77 -5.32 14.33
N TYR A 133 -9.33 -5.67 13.12
CA TYR A 133 -9.05 -7.07 12.71
C TYR A 133 -7.55 -7.33 12.46
N LEU A 134 -7.16 -8.51 11.94
CA LEU A 134 -5.83 -9.15 12.13
C LEU A 134 -4.57 -8.29 11.81
N VAL A 135 -4.58 -7.39 10.82
CA VAL A 135 -3.42 -6.48 10.58
C VAL A 135 -3.27 -5.43 11.69
N ASP A 136 -4.36 -5.02 12.35
CA ASP A 136 -4.34 -4.11 13.52
C ASP A 136 -3.64 -4.76 14.73
N GLN A 137 -3.75 -6.09 14.88
CA GLN A 137 -3.01 -6.81 15.93
C GLN A 137 -1.52 -6.99 15.59
N PHE A 138 -1.18 -7.16 14.31
CA PHE A 138 0.22 -7.24 13.87
C PHE A 138 0.96 -5.90 14.01
N LEU A 139 0.27 -4.77 13.73
CA LEU A 139 0.78 -3.42 13.97
C LEU A 139 0.97 -3.13 15.47
N LYS A 140 0.06 -3.60 16.34
CA LYS A 140 0.20 -3.50 17.80
C LYS A 140 1.33 -4.38 18.37
N PHE A 141 1.64 -5.52 17.75
CA PHE A 141 2.76 -6.37 18.16
C PHE A 141 4.13 -5.75 17.84
N SER A 142 4.23 -5.03 16.72
CA SER A 142 5.41 -4.23 16.36
C SER A 142 5.67 -3.10 17.37
N ALA A 143 4.60 -2.43 17.83
CA ALA A 143 4.69 -1.40 18.86
C ALA A 143 5.19 -1.94 20.22
N LYS A 144 4.92 -3.21 20.56
CA LYS A 144 5.43 -3.83 21.81
C LYS A 144 6.90 -4.26 21.73
N ARG A 145 7.46 -4.54 20.54
CA ARG A 145 8.90 -4.85 20.38
C ARG A 145 9.78 -3.61 20.19
N ALA A 146 9.18 -2.47 19.83
CA ALA A 146 9.88 -1.19 19.80
C ALA A 146 10.25 -0.64 21.21
N GLY A 147 9.75 -1.26 22.28
CA GLY A 147 10.07 -0.90 23.67
C GLY A 147 11.25 -1.66 24.31
N SER A 148 11.88 -2.60 23.61
CA SER A 148 12.96 -3.42 24.18
C SER A 148 14.23 -3.35 23.32
N ASN A 149 14.83 -2.16 23.22
CA ASN A 149 16.18 -1.99 22.67
C ASN A 149 17.02 -1.04 23.53
N LEU A 150 17.04 -1.29 24.84
CA LEU A 150 17.91 -0.61 25.80
C LEU A 150 18.89 -1.55 26.54
N PHE A 151 19.06 -2.80 26.09
CA PHE A 151 19.94 -3.76 26.78
C PHE A 151 20.98 -4.49 25.91
N TYR A 152 21.19 -4.09 24.64
CA TYR A 152 22.16 -4.78 23.77
C TYR A 152 23.36 -3.92 23.33
N LYS A 153 23.77 -2.97 24.17
CA LYS A 153 24.99 -2.18 23.95
C LYS A 153 25.83 -2.01 25.20
N GLN A 154 26.11 -3.13 25.91
CA GLN A 154 27.13 -3.16 26.96
C GLN A 154 27.81 -4.53 27.14
N ALA A 155 27.88 -5.35 26.09
CA ALA A 155 28.51 -6.68 26.15
C ALA A 155 29.56 -6.93 25.05
N ILE A 156 29.98 -5.88 24.32
CA ILE A 156 31.08 -5.96 23.35
C ILE A 156 31.94 -4.71 23.57
N ASP A 157 32.64 -4.65 24.70
CA ASP A 157 33.77 -3.72 24.94
C ASP A 157 34.58 -4.09 26.21
N SER A 158 34.60 -5.37 26.62
CA SER A 158 35.37 -5.81 27.81
C SER A 158 36.24 -7.06 27.60
N SER A 159 36.53 -7.46 26.36
CA SER A 159 37.43 -8.61 26.08
C SER A 159 38.70 -8.25 25.30
N ASN A 160 39.14 -6.99 25.36
CA ASN A 160 40.48 -6.59 24.89
C ASN A 160 41.11 -5.58 25.87
N SER A 161 41.38 -6.02 27.10
CA SER A 161 42.51 -5.52 27.89
C SER A 161 42.78 -6.47 29.06
N SER A 162 44.04 -6.86 29.23
CA SER A 162 44.65 -7.80 30.20
C SER A 162 44.89 -9.20 29.66
#